data_AF-A0A6G7LP78-F1
#
_entry.id   AF-A0A6G7LP78-F1
#
_cell.length_a   1.000
_cell.length_b   1.000
_cell.length_c   1.000
_cell.angle_alpha   90.00
_cell.angle_beta   90.00
_cell.angle_gamma   90.00
#
_symmetry.space_group_name_H-M   'P 1'
#
loop_
_entity.id
_entity.type
_entity.pdbx_description
1 polymer ?
#
loop_
_entity_poly.entity_id
_entity_poly.type
_entity_poly.pdbx_seq_one_letter_code
_entity_poly.pdbx_strand_id
1 'polypeptide(L)'
;MDISSFKQYIKLAPESVSEWQRWENSLPTFDSILPILDYVYNSEWLQDDWKAIRAFIRKGYLEQNEESELVSGVKHVNIFNSRVKNIKADAAISLNCSIVRSLESISLCSDSTESLSISHASKLSEIIGNTQGLSYVSLNKCPKLDFGSIISTLDSVRVLDLSGNPQLSSIEALHRNENVFALYLIETSVMKAENTVEVLSSMPNLKKLWIKANKKELELLREVLPGIVN
;
A
#
# COMPACT_ATOMS: atom_id res chain seq x y z
N MET A 1 13.81 -4.75 16.59
CA MET A 1 14.95 -4.98 15.67
C MET A 1 15.51 -3.61 15.29
N ASP A 2 16.83 -3.46 15.13
CA ASP A 2 17.42 -2.21 14.62
C ASP A 2 17.54 -2.21 13.08
N ILE A 3 17.76 -1.03 12.48
CA ILE A 3 17.80 -0.85 11.01
C ILE A 3 18.93 -1.64 10.34
N SER A 4 20.09 -1.74 10.98
CA SER A 4 21.24 -2.45 10.42
C SER A 4 20.94 -3.95 10.35
N SER A 5 20.41 -4.48 11.44
CA SER A 5 19.92 -5.86 11.55
C SER A 5 18.81 -6.15 10.55
N PHE A 6 17.86 -5.23 10.32
CA PHE A 6 16.79 -5.39 9.32
C PHE A 6 17.31 -5.34 7.88
N LYS A 7 18.24 -4.44 7.57
CA LYS A 7 18.87 -4.36 6.24
C LYS A 7 19.71 -5.61 5.95
N GLN A 8 20.45 -6.10 6.93
CA GLN A 8 21.20 -7.35 6.79
C GLN A 8 20.27 -8.55 6.65
N TYR A 9 19.18 -8.58 7.40
CA TYR A 9 18.13 -9.58 7.28
C TYR A 9 17.55 -9.63 5.86
N ILE A 10 17.16 -8.48 5.29
CA ILE A 10 16.66 -8.37 3.92
C ILE A 10 17.65 -8.90 2.88
N LYS A 11 18.95 -8.59 3.03
CA LYS A 11 19.99 -9.05 2.09
C LYS A 11 20.18 -10.56 2.07
N LEU A 12 19.70 -11.25 3.10
CA LEU A 12 19.71 -12.70 3.21
C LEU A 12 18.41 -13.34 2.72
N ALA A 13 17.48 -12.54 2.15
CA ALA A 13 16.23 -13.04 1.60
C ALA A 13 16.52 -14.06 0.49
N PRO A 14 15.87 -15.25 0.52
CA PRO A 14 16.10 -16.27 -0.48
C PRO A 14 15.61 -15.85 -1.87
N GLU A 15 16.27 -16.32 -2.93
CA GLU A 15 15.86 -16.02 -4.30
C GLU A 15 14.74 -16.96 -4.81
N SER A 16 14.57 -18.13 -4.18
CA SER A 16 13.70 -19.21 -4.66
C SER A 16 12.62 -19.65 -3.68
N VAL A 17 11.39 -19.89 -4.18
CA VAL A 17 10.17 -20.19 -3.37
C VAL A 17 10.36 -21.31 -2.35
N SER A 18 11.18 -22.32 -2.65
CA SER A 18 11.48 -23.44 -1.75
C SER A 18 12.29 -23.05 -0.51
N GLU A 19 13.13 -22.02 -0.61
CA GLU A 19 13.95 -21.53 0.49
C GLU A 19 13.20 -20.52 1.36
N TRP A 20 12.20 -19.83 0.79
CA TRP A 20 11.30 -18.95 1.52
C TRP A 20 10.61 -19.65 2.69
N GLN A 21 10.16 -20.90 2.52
CA GLN A 21 9.53 -21.70 3.58
C GLN A 21 10.44 -21.97 4.78
N ARG A 22 11.76 -22.02 4.58
CA ARG A 22 12.73 -22.21 5.68
C ARG A 22 13.08 -20.88 6.35
N TRP A 23 13.14 -19.81 5.57
CA TRP A 23 13.37 -18.45 6.05
C TRP A 23 12.18 -17.90 6.86
N GLU A 24 10.98 -18.43 6.61
CA GLU A 24 9.69 -18.09 7.23
C GLU A 24 9.73 -18.01 8.76
N ASN A 25 10.28 -19.02 9.42
CA ASN A 25 10.36 -19.10 10.88
C ASN A 25 11.31 -18.07 11.52
N SER A 26 12.17 -17.43 10.72
CA SER A 26 13.16 -16.46 11.18
C SER A 26 12.73 -15.00 11.00
N LEU A 27 11.56 -14.79 10.41
CA LEU A 27 11.09 -13.46 10.04
C LEU A 27 10.65 -12.64 11.27
N PRO A 28 11.03 -11.36 11.38
CA PRO A 28 10.59 -10.49 12.47
C PRO A 28 9.06 -10.29 12.50
N THR A 29 8.53 -9.92 13.66
CA THR A 29 7.12 -9.53 13.85
C THR A 29 6.90 -8.05 13.52
N PHE A 30 5.65 -7.64 13.27
CA PHE A 30 5.31 -6.24 13.00
C PHE A 30 5.73 -5.31 14.15
N ASP A 31 5.43 -5.69 15.40
CA ASP A 31 5.85 -4.98 16.61
C ASP A 31 7.39 -4.83 16.69
N SER A 32 8.13 -5.83 16.21
CA SER A 32 9.59 -5.79 16.24
C SER A 32 10.21 -4.86 15.19
N ILE A 33 9.43 -4.42 14.20
CA ILE A 33 9.87 -3.51 13.14
C ILE A 33 9.20 -2.14 13.19
N LEU A 34 8.22 -1.90 14.07
CA LEU A 34 7.58 -0.57 14.24
C LEU A 34 8.61 0.58 14.35
N PRO A 35 9.67 0.48 15.18
CA PRO A 35 10.70 1.52 15.28
C PRO A 35 11.54 1.70 14.01
N ILE A 36 11.62 0.66 13.17
CA ILE A 36 12.27 0.70 11.86
C ILE A 36 11.33 1.36 10.84
N LEU A 37 10.03 1.09 10.89
CA LEU A 37 9.04 1.78 10.05
C LEU A 37 9.07 3.29 10.33
N ASP A 38 9.13 3.70 11.60
CA ASP A 38 9.36 5.10 11.99
C ASP A 38 10.66 5.68 11.44
N TYR A 39 11.71 4.87 11.29
CA TYR A 39 12.96 5.29 10.66
C TYR A 39 12.91 5.28 9.11
N VAL A 40 12.14 4.37 8.51
CA VAL A 40 11.82 4.32 7.07
C VAL A 40 11.08 5.60 6.67
N TYR A 41 10.23 6.14 7.54
CA TYR A 41 9.58 7.45 7.35
C TYR A 41 10.55 8.63 7.41
N ASN A 42 11.74 8.49 8.00
CA ASN A 42 12.65 9.60 8.30
C ASN A 42 14.00 9.53 7.54
N SER A 43 14.27 8.49 6.75
CA SER A 43 15.54 8.30 6.05
C SER A 43 15.36 7.99 4.57
N GLU A 44 16.38 8.29 3.74
CA GLU A 44 16.39 8.02 2.30
C GLU A 44 16.65 6.54 2.00
N TRP A 45 15.60 5.80 1.65
CA TRP A 45 15.68 4.40 1.22
C TRP A 45 15.61 4.30 -0.30
N LEU A 46 16.34 3.34 -0.90
CA LEU A 46 16.43 3.12 -2.34
C LEU A 46 15.25 2.24 -2.83
N GLN A 47 15.00 2.22 -4.14
CA GLN A 47 13.87 1.49 -4.75
C GLN A 47 13.82 0.00 -4.37
N ASP A 48 14.98 -0.63 -4.14
CA ASP A 48 15.08 -2.05 -3.79
C ASP A 48 14.71 -2.33 -2.33
N ASP A 49 14.88 -1.37 -1.43
CA ASP A 49 14.47 -1.55 -0.03
C ASP A 49 12.93 -1.56 0.10
N TRP A 50 12.23 -0.82 -0.76
CA TRP A 50 10.77 -0.88 -0.86
C TRP A 50 10.25 -2.18 -1.47
N LYS A 51 11.02 -2.83 -2.37
CA LYS A 51 10.70 -4.19 -2.83
C LYS A 51 10.80 -5.18 -1.68
N ALA A 52 11.77 -5.01 -0.77
CA ALA A 52 11.94 -5.85 0.41
C ALA A 52 10.86 -5.63 1.47
N ILE A 53 10.44 -4.39 1.72
CA ILE A 53 9.28 -4.10 2.57
C ILE A 53 8.01 -4.71 1.97
N ARG A 54 7.80 -4.61 0.64
CA ARG A 54 6.69 -5.30 -0.05
C ARG A 54 6.82 -6.83 0.02
N ALA A 55 8.04 -7.38 -0.02
CA ALA A 55 8.30 -8.81 0.15
C ALA A 55 8.08 -9.27 1.61
N PHE A 56 8.29 -8.38 2.58
CA PHE A 56 8.02 -8.61 3.99
C PHE A 56 6.53 -8.48 4.33
N ILE A 57 5.82 -7.49 3.77
CA ILE A 57 4.35 -7.47 3.74
C ILE A 57 3.84 -8.77 3.08
N ARG A 58 4.59 -9.28 2.10
CA ARG A 58 4.36 -10.60 1.53
C ARG A 58 4.59 -11.79 2.47
N LYS A 59 5.33 -11.68 3.58
CA LYS A 59 5.37 -12.71 4.62
C LYS A 59 3.98 -13.01 5.17
N GLY A 60 3.11 -12.01 5.29
CA GLY A 60 1.74 -12.28 5.72
C GLY A 60 1.06 -13.33 4.83
N TYR A 61 1.43 -13.42 3.55
CA TYR A 61 0.71 -14.14 2.51
C TYR A 61 0.64 -15.67 2.68
N LEU A 62 1.36 -16.28 3.62
CA LEU A 62 1.36 -17.74 3.77
C LEU A 62 0.62 -18.26 5.01
N GLU A 63 0.57 -17.52 6.11
CA GLU A 63 0.17 -18.13 7.39
C GLU A 63 -1.33 -18.12 7.72
N GLN A 64 -2.19 -17.34 7.03
CA GLN A 64 -3.61 -17.25 7.44
C GLN A 64 -4.56 -17.07 6.26
N ASN A 65 -4.55 -18.01 5.32
CA ASN A 65 -5.60 -18.11 4.30
C ASN A 65 -6.94 -18.45 4.97
N GLU A 66 -7.61 -17.45 5.52
CA GLU A 66 -9.03 -17.55 5.81
C GLU A 66 -9.81 -17.23 4.53
N GLU A 67 -10.36 -18.26 3.90
CA GLU A 67 -11.41 -18.08 2.90
C GLU A 67 -12.75 -17.76 3.58
N SER A 68 -12.76 -16.80 4.50
CA SER A 68 -13.95 -16.42 5.25
C SER A 68 -14.45 -15.05 4.81
N GLU A 69 -15.76 -14.91 4.72
CA GLU A 69 -16.40 -13.60 4.54
C GLU A 69 -16.33 -12.74 5.82
N LEU A 70 -16.10 -13.37 6.97
CA LEU A 70 -15.89 -12.71 8.26
C LEU A 70 -14.54 -13.15 8.82
N VAL A 71 -13.66 -12.19 9.04
CA VAL A 71 -12.38 -12.45 9.69
C VAL A 71 -12.40 -11.81 11.08
N SER A 72 -12.61 -12.66 12.10
CA SER A 72 -12.88 -12.24 13.46
C SER A 72 -11.78 -12.65 14.44
N GLY A 73 -11.33 -11.70 15.26
CA GLY A 73 -10.30 -11.95 16.29
C GLY A 73 -8.89 -12.22 15.74
N VAL A 74 -8.71 -12.07 14.42
CA VAL A 74 -7.45 -12.29 13.73
C VAL A 74 -6.76 -10.96 13.47
N LYS A 75 -5.55 -10.77 14.04
CA LYS A 75 -4.79 -9.52 13.91
C LYS A 75 -4.18 -9.30 12.52
N HIS A 76 -3.72 -10.36 11.85
CA HIS A 76 -2.99 -10.25 10.59
C HIS A 76 -3.57 -11.18 9.54
N VAL A 77 -4.48 -10.64 8.73
CA VAL A 77 -5.28 -11.38 7.76
C VAL A 77 -4.62 -11.38 6.39
N ASN A 78 -4.51 -12.54 5.76
CA ASN A 78 -3.93 -12.65 4.43
C ASN A 78 -4.71 -13.62 3.55
N ILE A 79 -5.35 -13.09 2.51
CA ILE A 79 -6.23 -13.83 1.62
C ILE A 79 -5.56 -13.88 0.25
N PHE A 80 -5.06 -15.04 -0.13
CA PHE A 80 -4.39 -15.24 -1.40
C PHE A 80 -5.17 -16.18 -2.32
N ASN A 81 -5.35 -15.79 -3.57
CA ASN A 81 -5.96 -16.62 -4.61
C ASN A 81 -7.32 -17.24 -4.22
N SER A 82 -8.08 -16.51 -3.41
CA SER A 82 -9.38 -16.95 -2.88
C SER A 82 -10.54 -16.55 -3.80
N ARG A 83 -11.68 -17.22 -3.61
CA ARG A 83 -12.97 -16.91 -4.25
C ARG A 83 -13.93 -16.10 -3.36
N VAL A 84 -13.45 -15.61 -2.21
CA VAL A 84 -14.26 -14.75 -1.33
C VAL A 84 -14.79 -13.54 -2.10
N LYS A 85 -16.05 -13.18 -1.83
CA LYS A 85 -16.71 -12.04 -2.47
C LYS A 85 -16.74 -10.81 -1.57
N ASN A 86 -16.92 -11.00 -0.27
CA ASN A 86 -17.05 -9.90 0.68
C ASN A 86 -16.19 -10.23 1.88
N ILE A 87 -15.47 -9.25 2.41
CA ILE A 87 -14.69 -9.41 3.64
C ILE A 87 -15.19 -8.41 4.67
N LYS A 88 -15.48 -8.89 5.87
CA LYS A 88 -15.72 -8.08 7.05
C LYS A 88 -14.58 -8.33 8.05
N ALA A 89 -13.85 -7.29 8.41
CA ALA A 89 -12.73 -7.36 9.34
C ALA A 89 -13.05 -6.56 10.62
N ASP A 90 -13.05 -7.21 11.78
CA ASP A 90 -13.44 -6.58 13.07
C ASP A 90 -12.27 -6.32 14.03
N ALA A 91 -11.16 -7.05 13.89
CA ALA A 91 -10.00 -6.97 14.80
C ALA A 91 -8.66 -7.02 14.05
N ALA A 92 -8.71 -6.95 12.72
CA ALA A 92 -7.51 -7.01 11.90
C ALA A 92 -6.72 -5.72 12.02
N ILE A 93 -5.46 -5.83 12.45
CA ILE A 93 -4.46 -4.77 12.37
C ILE A 93 -3.93 -4.65 10.94
N SER A 94 -3.73 -5.77 10.25
CA SER A 94 -3.35 -5.77 8.83
C SER A 94 -4.24 -6.70 8.02
N LEU A 95 -4.78 -6.20 6.91
CA LEU A 95 -5.54 -6.98 5.93
C LEU A 95 -4.83 -6.97 4.58
N ASN A 96 -4.43 -8.15 4.11
CA ASN A 96 -3.86 -8.36 2.79
C ASN A 96 -4.76 -9.24 1.93
N CYS A 97 -5.03 -8.80 0.71
CA CYS A 97 -5.78 -9.56 -0.28
C CYS A 97 -4.98 -9.55 -1.59
N SER A 98 -4.65 -10.72 -2.13
CA SER A 98 -3.92 -10.80 -3.39
C SER A 98 -4.46 -11.89 -4.30
N ILE A 99 -4.66 -11.56 -5.56
CA ILE A 99 -5.26 -12.46 -6.56
C ILE A 99 -6.68 -12.89 -6.14
N VAL A 100 -7.42 -12.01 -5.46
CA VAL A 100 -8.81 -12.26 -5.04
C VAL A 100 -9.78 -11.67 -6.07
N ARG A 101 -9.80 -12.26 -7.27
CA ARG A 101 -10.49 -11.69 -8.45
C ARG A 101 -12.01 -11.59 -8.29
N SER A 102 -12.58 -12.37 -7.36
CA SER A 102 -14.00 -12.41 -7.01
C SER A 102 -14.41 -11.37 -5.99
N LEU A 103 -13.46 -10.72 -5.30
CA LEU A 103 -13.75 -9.78 -4.23
C LEU A 103 -14.51 -8.57 -4.77
N GLU A 104 -15.65 -8.26 -4.18
CA GLU A 104 -16.60 -7.22 -4.53
C GLU A 104 -16.60 -6.10 -3.48
N SER A 105 -16.49 -6.44 -2.18
CA SER A 105 -16.51 -5.46 -1.08
C SER A 105 -15.57 -5.81 0.09
N ILE A 106 -15.13 -4.78 0.81
CA ILE A 106 -14.48 -4.90 2.13
C ILE A 106 -15.16 -3.96 3.13
N SER A 107 -15.42 -4.45 4.34
CA SER A 107 -15.94 -3.67 5.47
C SER A 107 -14.97 -3.72 6.65
N LEU A 108 -14.35 -2.58 6.97
CA LEU A 108 -13.47 -2.38 8.12
C LEU A 108 -14.31 -1.95 9.33
N CYS A 109 -14.51 -2.84 10.29
CA CYS A 109 -15.48 -2.66 11.37
C CYS A 109 -14.88 -2.08 12.67
N SER A 110 -13.56 -1.96 12.75
CA SER A 110 -12.88 -1.33 13.89
C SER A 110 -11.82 -0.33 13.43
N ASP A 111 -11.39 0.49 14.38
CA ASP A 111 -10.25 1.41 14.26
C ASP A 111 -8.89 0.71 14.33
N SER A 112 -8.87 -0.61 14.58
CA SER A 112 -7.62 -1.35 14.77
C SER A 112 -6.84 -1.58 13.47
N THR A 113 -7.46 -1.45 12.29
CA THR A 113 -6.78 -1.69 11.02
C THR A 113 -5.83 -0.55 10.66
N GLU A 114 -4.54 -0.85 10.68
CA GLU A 114 -3.46 0.08 10.36
C GLU A 114 -2.92 -0.10 8.94
N SER A 115 -3.07 -1.30 8.37
CA SER A 115 -2.52 -1.64 7.05
C SER A 115 -3.53 -2.37 6.18
N LEU A 116 -3.80 -1.83 4.99
CA LEU A 116 -4.63 -2.45 3.96
C LEU A 116 -3.84 -2.62 2.66
N SER A 117 -3.72 -3.85 2.17
CA SER A 117 -3.05 -4.17 0.91
C SER A 117 -3.93 -5.05 0.05
N ILE A 118 -4.37 -4.56 -1.10
CA ILE A 118 -5.21 -5.29 -2.04
C ILE A 118 -4.53 -5.29 -3.40
N SER A 119 -4.48 -6.47 -4.03
CA SER A 119 -3.94 -6.63 -5.37
C SER A 119 -4.78 -7.60 -6.22
N HIS A 120 -4.95 -7.25 -7.49
CA HIS A 120 -5.65 -8.07 -8.49
C HIS A 120 -7.09 -8.44 -8.08
N ALA A 121 -7.81 -7.49 -7.47
CA ALA A 121 -9.21 -7.62 -7.10
C ALA A 121 -10.10 -7.00 -8.20
N SER A 122 -10.28 -7.73 -9.31
CA SER A 122 -10.94 -7.22 -10.52
C SER A 122 -12.42 -6.83 -10.36
N LYS A 123 -13.06 -7.27 -9.28
CA LYS A 123 -14.47 -6.97 -9.00
C LYS A 123 -14.68 -5.97 -7.87
N LEU A 124 -13.62 -5.59 -7.15
CA LEU A 124 -13.74 -4.77 -5.96
C LEU A 124 -14.21 -3.38 -6.34
N SER A 125 -15.39 -3.00 -5.84
CA SER A 125 -16.03 -1.72 -6.12
C SER A 125 -16.13 -0.83 -4.88
N GLU A 126 -16.03 -1.41 -3.69
CA GLU A 126 -16.25 -0.66 -2.44
C GLU A 126 -15.36 -1.14 -1.30
N ILE A 127 -14.85 -0.18 -0.54
CA ILE A 127 -14.20 -0.38 0.76
C ILE A 127 -14.90 0.61 1.69
N ILE A 128 -15.55 0.08 2.73
CA ILE A 128 -16.40 0.86 3.64
C ILE A 128 -15.99 0.62 5.10
N GLY A 129 -16.50 1.49 5.98
CA GLY A 129 -16.26 1.40 7.41
C GLY A 129 -15.17 2.34 7.89
N ASN A 130 -14.44 1.96 8.93
CA ASN A 130 -13.48 2.83 9.58
C ASN A 130 -12.10 2.77 8.91
N THR A 131 -11.68 3.88 8.31
CA THR A 131 -10.37 4.06 7.67
C THR A 131 -9.43 4.94 8.48
N GLN A 132 -9.86 5.47 9.62
CA GLN A 132 -9.12 6.47 10.41
C GLN A 132 -7.85 5.90 11.05
N GLY A 133 -7.77 4.58 11.24
CA GLY A 133 -6.57 3.89 11.73
C GLY A 133 -5.53 3.59 10.64
N LEU A 134 -5.89 3.69 9.36
CA LEU A 134 -5.01 3.26 8.27
C LEU A 134 -3.81 4.19 8.12
N SER A 135 -2.61 3.63 8.23
CA SER A 135 -1.34 4.30 7.97
C SER A 135 -0.71 3.88 6.64
N TYR A 136 -0.96 2.64 6.21
CA TYR A 136 -0.50 2.07 4.95
C TYR A 136 -1.68 1.57 4.12
N VAL A 137 -1.78 2.06 2.88
CA VAL A 137 -2.79 1.60 1.93
C VAL A 137 -2.15 1.31 0.58
N SER A 138 -2.35 0.09 0.08
CA SER A 138 -2.01 -0.31 -1.28
C SER A 138 -3.25 -0.89 -1.97
N LEU A 139 -3.67 -0.28 -3.07
CA LEU A 139 -4.83 -0.67 -3.87
C LEU A 139 -4.36 -0.89 -5.31
N ASN A 140 -3.77 -2.05 -5.59
CA ASN A 140 -3.14 -2.36 -6.85
C ASN A 140 -4.09 -3.16 -7.77
N LYS A 141 -4.21 -2.79 -9.05
CA LYS A 141 -5.04 -3.53 -10.03
C LYS A 141 -6.47 -3.79 -9.52
N CYS A 142 -7.12 -2.73 -9.06
CA CYS A 142 -8.50 -2.68 -8.58
C CYS A 142 -9.35 -1.84 -9.55
N PRO A 143 -9.64 -2.35 -10.77
CA PRO A 143 -10.15 -1.55 -11.88
C PRO A 143 -11.55 -0.97 -11.69
N LYS A 144 -12.34 -1.51 -10.75
CA LYS A 144 -13.74 -1.09 -10.50
C LYS A 144 -13.90 -0.18 -9.30
N LEU A 145 -12.84 0.09 -8.55
CA LEU A 145 -12.91 0.89 -7.34
C LEU A 145 -13.09 2.37 -7.69
N ASP A 146 -13.99 3.05 -6.99
CA ASP A 146 -14.07 4.51 -7.02
C ASP A 146 -12.94 5.11 -6.18
N PHE A 147 -11.84 5.48 -6.85
CA PHE A 147 -10.68 6.07 -6.20
C PHE A 147 -10.97 7.43 -5.59
N GLY A 148 -11.87 8.23 -6.16
CA GLY A 148 -12.20 9.54 -5.61
C GLY A 148 -12.87 9.40 -4.25
N SER A 149 -13.84 8.49 -4.15
CA SER A 149 -14.53 8.23 -2.89
C SER A 149 -13.67 7.56 -1.83
N ILE A 150 -12.78 6.62 -2.18
CA ILE A 150 -11.94 5.98 -1.15
C ILE A 150 -10.86 6.92 -0.65
N ILE A 151 -10.19 7.67 -1.53
CA ILE A 151 -9.09 8.57 -1.14
C ILE A 151 -9.58 9.62 -0.14
N SER A 152 -10.78 10.15 -0.31
CA SER A 152 -11.36 11.15 0.61
C SER A 152 -11.65 10.61 2.02
N THR A 153 -11.48 9.31 2.26
CA THR A 153 -11.60 8.69 3.59
C THR A 153 -10.25 8.33 4.20
N LEU A 154 -9.14 8.47 3.47
CA LEU A 154 -7.80 8.02 3.87
C LEU A 154 -7.02 9.11 4.63
N ASP A 155 -7.64 9.70 5.64
CA ASP A 155 -7.11 10.88 6.32
C ASP A 155 -5.79 10.61 7.05
N SER A 156 -5.60 9.43 7.65
CA SER A 156 -4.39 9.09 8.42
C SER A 156 -3.27 8.43 7.62
N VAL A 157 -3.48 8.20 6.31
CA VAL A 157 -2.58 7.39 5.49
C VAL A 157 -1.28 8.15 5.20
N ARG A 158 -0.16 7.50 5.50
CA ARG A 158 1.19 8.02 5.25
C ARG A 158 1.82 7.45 3.99
N VAL A 159 1.51 6.20 3.66
CA VAL A 159 1.99 5.53 2.45
C VAL A 159 0.79 5.07 1.63
N LEU A 160 0.70 5.59 0.41
CA LEU A 160 -0.41 5.31 -0.50
C LEU A 160 0.13 4.76 -1.83
N ASP A 161 -0.24 3.53 -2.16
CA ASP A 161 0.07 2.90 -3.44
C ASP A 161 -1.21 2.64 -4.23
N LEU A 162 -1.39 3.38 -5.33
CA LEU A 162 -2.52 3.23 -6.26
C LEU A 162 -2.07 2.67 -7.61
N SER A 163 -0.89 2.05 -7.66
CA SER A 163 -0.25 1.63 -8.91
C SER A 163 -1.05 0.52 -9.62
N GLY A 164 -0.83 0.36 -10.92
CA GLY A 164 -1.46 -0.70 -11.72
C GLY A 164 -2.95 -0.47 -11.99
N ASN A 165 -3.43 0.76 -11.82
CA ASN A 165 -4.80 1.19 -12.10
C ASN A 165 -4.82 2.17 -13.29
N PRO A 166 -4.80 1.68 -14.55
CA PRO A 166 -4.74 2.55 -15.72
C PRO A 166 -5.99 3.43 -15.90
N GLN A 167 -7.11 3.05 -15.31
CA GLN A 167 -8.35 3.83 -15.27
C GLN A 167 -8.31 5.01 -14.27
N LEU A 168 -7.37 4.99 -13.32
CA LEU A 168 -7.17 6.11 -12.40
C LEU A 168 -6.57 7.28 -13.19
N SER A 169 -7.39 8.29 -13.43
CA SER A 169 -7.07 9.47 -14.25
C SER A 169 -6.97 10.77 -13.46
N SER A 170 -7.41 10.80 -12.20
CA SER A 170 -7.36 11.98 -11.35
C SER A 170 -7.00 11.59 -9.92
N ILE A 171 -6.28 12.48 -9.25
CA ILE A 171 -5.93 12.40 -7.82
C ILE A 171 -6.42 13.64 -7.06
N GLU A 172 -7.41 14.37 -7.58
CA GLU A 172 -7.90 15.62 -6.98
C GLU A 172 -8.28 15.48 -5.50
N ALA A 173 -8.77 14.31 -5.08
CA ALA A 173 -9.07 14.03 -3.68
C ALA A 173 -7.83 14.10 -2.73
N LEU A 174 -6.61 14.13 -3.28
CA LEU A 174 -5.37 14.36 -2.53
C LEU A 174 -4.96 15.85 -2.45
N HIS A 175 -5.74 16.78 -3.01
CA HIS A 175 -5.42 18.20 -2.97
C HIS A 175 -5.25 18.66 -1.51
N ARG A 176 -4.08 19.25 -1.20
CA ARG A 176 -3.65 19.67 0.15
C ARG A 176 -3.61 18.55 1.19
N ASN A 177 -3.51 17.29 0.79
CA ASN A 177 -3.37 16.20 1.74
C ASN A 177 -2.09 16.37 2.57
N GLU A 178 -2.25 16.42 3.90
CA GLU A 178 -1.16 16.69 4.84
C GLU A 178 -0.52 15.42 5.40
N ASN A 179 -1.02 14.22 5.09
CA ASN A 179 -0.58 12.99 5.75
C ASN A 179 0.28 12.09 4.86
N VAL A 180 -0.01 12.03 3.55
CA VAL A 180 0.70 11.18 2.60
C VAL A 180 2.11 11.70 2.40
N PHE A 181 3.07 10.88 2.83
CA PHE A 181 4.49 11.11 2.71
C PHE A 181 5.09 10.41 1.48
N ALA A 182 4.59 9.21 1.16
CA ALA A 182 5.04 8.40 0.02
C ALA A 182 3.85 7.99 -0.86
N LEU A 183 3.94 8.32 -2.14
CA LEU A 183 2.88 8.11 -3.12
C LEU A 183 3.38 7.33 -4.33
N TYR A 184 2.69 6.23 -4.65
CA TYR A 184 2.98 5.39 -5.81
C TYR A 184 1.79 5.42 -6.79
N LEU A 185 2.09 5.84 -8.02
CA LEU A 185 1.16 6.06 -9.12
C LEU A 185 1.67 5.42 -10.42
N ILE A 186 2.52 4.39 -10.30
CA ILE A 186 3.07 3.67 -11.45
C ILE A 186 1.93 2.98 -12.21
N GLU A 187 1.98 2.95 -13.54
CA GLU A 187 0.93 2.33 -14.37
C GLU A 187 -0.49 2.92 -14.16
N THR A 188 -0.57 4.20 -13.82
CA THR A 188 -1.82 4.98 -13.80
C THR A 188 -1.88 5.94 -15.01
N SER A 189 -3.03 6.60 -15.20
CA SER A 189 -3.21 7.64 -16.23
C SER A 189 -3.23 9.07 -15.66
N VAL A 190 -2.89 9.26 -14.39
CA VAL A 190 -3.07 10.54 -13.68
C VAL A 190 -2.28 11.69 -14.29
N MET A 191 -1.08 11.45 -14.85
CA MET A 191 -0.30 12.51 -15.51
C MET A 191 -0.97 13.14 -16.73
N LYS A 192 -2.04 12.51 -17.26
CA LYS A 192 -2.82 13.08 -18.37
C LYS A 192 -3.79 14.17 -17.90
N ALA A 193 -4.09 14.26 -16.61
CA ALA A 193 -4.96 15.30 -16.06
C ALA A 193 -4.16 16.58 -15.78
N GLU A 194 -4.74 17.72 -16.15
CA GLU A 194 -4.09 19.02 -16.11
C GLU A 194 -3.75 19.47 -14.68
N ASN A 195 -4.57 19.09 -13.70
CA ASN A 195 -4.42 19.44 -12.29
C ASN A 195 -3.42 18.54 -11.51
N THR A 196 -2.92 17.45 -12.09
CA THR A 196 -2.09 16.48 -11.36
C THR A 196 -0.85 17.11 -10.74
N VAL A 197 -0.17 18.02 -11.46
CA VAL A 197 1.03 18.70 -10.95
C VAL A 197 0.68 19.66 -9.81
N GLU A 198 -0.44 20.37 -9.91
CA GLU A 198 -0.95 21.26 -8.85
C GLU A 198 -1.32 20.49 -7.58
N VAL A 199 -2.02 19.37 -7.73
CA VAL A 199 -2.37 18.50 -6.60
C VAL A 199 -1.10 18.03 -5.90
N LEU A 200 -0.13 17.48 -6.64
CA LEU A 200 1.11 16.98 -6.04
C LEU A 200 1.92 18.08 -5.35
N SER A 201 1.99 19.28 -5.93
CA SER A 201 2.71 20.43 -5.33
C SER A 201 1.99 21.01 -4.10
N SER A 202 0.68 20.78 -3.97
CA SER A 202 -0.11 21.21 -2.82
C SER A 202 0.06 20.33 -1.58
N MET A 203 0.70 19.15 -1.68
CA MET A 203 0.83 18.19 -0.58
C MET A 203 2.08 18.49 0.28
N PRO A 204 1.95 19.14 1.46
CA PRO A 204 3.11 19.68 2.19
C PRO A 204 4.08 18.60 2.72
N ASN A 205 3.58 17.39 2.98
CA ASN A 205 4.36 16.30 3.55
C ASN A 205 4.80 15.26 2.52
N LEU A 206 4.46 15.43 1.24
CA LEU A 206 4.93 14.53 0.18
C LEU A 206 6.45 14.63 0.05
N LYS A 207 7.15 13.52 0.26
CA LYS A 207 8.62 13.44 0.12
C LYS A 207 9.08 12.41 -0.89
N LYS A 208 8.22 11.46 -1.25
CA LYS A 208 8.55 10.40 -2.21
C LYS A 208 7.41 10.21 -3.20
N LEU A 209 7.74 10.31 -4.48
CA LEU A 209 6.80 10.10 -5.58
C LEU A 209 7.36 9.10 -6.58
N TRP A 210 6.58 8.07 -6.88
CA TRP A 210 6.81 7.17 -8.00
C TRP A 210 5.67 7.29 -8.99
N ILE A 211 5.95 7.86 -10.15
CA ILE A 211 4.93 8.15 -11.16
C ILE A 211 5.50 7.91 -12.55
N LYS A 212 4.68 7.34 -13.44
CA LYS A 212 5.08 7.21 -14.85
C LYS A 212 4.82 8.55 -15.54
N ALA A 213 5.90 9.17 -16.01
CA ALA A 213 5.85 10.42 -16.74
C ALA A 213 6.80 10.37 -17.95
N ASN A 214 6.46 11.09 -19.01
CA ASN A 214 7.36 11.31 -20.13
C ASN A 214 8.46 12.33 -19.77
N LYS A 215 9.44 12.55 -20.65
CA LYS A 215 10.58 13.43 -20.37
C LYS A 215 10.16 14.85 -19.94
N LYS A 216 9.22 15.47 -20.65
CA LYS A 216 8.76 16.84 -20.36
C LYS A 216 8.00 16.91 -19.04
N GLU A 217 7.14 15.93 -18.80
CA GLU A 217 6.41 15.79 -17.55
C GLU A 217 7.35 15.59 -16.34
N LEU A 218 8.40 14.79 -16.50
CA LEU A 218 9.43 14.59 -15.47
C LEU A 218 10.22 15.86 -15.18
N GLU A 219 10.55 16.65 -16.21
CA GLU A 219 11.21 17.95 -16.04
C GLU A 219 10.34 18.90 -15.22
N LEU A 220 9.05 19.02 -15.57
CA LEU A 220 8.09 19.84 -14.83
C LEU A 220 7.92 19.37 -13.38
N LEU A 221 7.77 18.07 -13.15
CA LEU A 221 7.65 17.51 -11.80
C LEU A 221 8.92 17.78 -10.97
N ARG A 222 10.11 17.69 -11.55
CA ARG A 222 11.36 17.98 -10.83
C ARG A 222 11.53 19.45 -10.50
N GLU A 223 10.97 20.35 -11.30
CA GLU A 223 10.94 21.79 -11.03
C GLU A 223 10.03 22.11 -9.84
N VAL A 224 8.80 21.57 -9.83
CA VAL A 224 7.82 21.86 -8.76
C VAL A 224 8.01 21.04 -7.48
N LEU A 225 8.63 19.86 -7.58
CA LEU A 225 8.84 18.89 -6.50
C LEU A 225 10.32 18.47 -6.44
N PRO A 226 11.25 19.41 -6.17
CA PRO A 226 12.69 19.12 -6.20
C PRO A 226 13.06 18.06 -5.15
N GLY A 227 13.79 17.03 -5.58
CA GLY A 227 14.27 15.95 -4.71
C GLY A 227 13.21 14.91 -4.30
N ILE A 228 11.97 15.02 -4.79
CA ILE A 228 10.85 14.12 -4.46
C ILE A 228 10.66 13.02 -5.52
N VAL A 229 10.88 13.38 -6.78
CA VAL A 229 10.65 12.52 -7.95
C VAL A 229 11.86 11.62 -8.17
N ASN A 230 11.69 10.31 -7.98
CA ASN A 230 12.70 9.29 -8.33
C ASN A 230 12.62 8.92 -9.82
#